data_AF-A0A933Q5R8-F1
#
_entry.id   AF-A0A933Q5R8-F1
#
_cell.length_a   1.000
_cell.length_b   1.000
_cell.length_c   1.000
_cell.angle_alpha   90.00
_cell.angle_beta   90.00
_cell.angle_gamma   90.00
#
_symmetry.space_group_name_H-M   'P 1'
#
loop_
_entity.id
_entity.type
_entity.pdbx_description
1 polymer ?
#
loop_
_entity_poly.entity_id
_entity_poly.type
_entity_poly.pdbx_seq_one_letter_code
_entity_poly.pdbx_strand_id
1 'polypeptide(L)'
;MKLLLKIAIALIAAGLAFAAAAEDTALLVQIQPDGRYRVWHAGGKSPLNEDEILALEAAASPEGGRRMLTAAGLAQAYDTPNGILIRLPALGPDRTLLIDRDGCGGIKVWHSQGTVNPTDDELTELVLTALPEGGKRVAVGQFHAKAYSTKFGVIAAIWKPVVRPAR
;
A
#
# COMPACT_ATOMS: atom_id res chain seq x y z
N MET A 1 23.46 -9.83 40.66
CA MET A 1 22.04 -10.17 40.40
C MET A 1 21.25 -9.05 39.70
N LYS A 2 21.33 -7.78 40.14
CA LYS A 2 20.59 -6.65 39.51
C LYS A 2 21.04 -6.28 38.08
N LEU A 3 22.30 -6.53 37.71
CA LEU A 3 22.83 -6.21 36.37
C LEU A 3 22.36 -7.19 35.28
N LEU A 4 22.33 -8.49 35.60
CA LEU A 4 21.85 -9.55 34.71
C LEU A 4 20.35 -9.40 34.39
N LEU A 5 19.55 -8.96 35.37
CA LEU A 5 18.13 -8.70 35.17
C LEU A 5 17.89 -7.49 34.24
N LYS A 6 18.70 -6.43 34.33
CA LYS A 6 18.59 -5.26 33.45
C LYS A 6 18.99 -5.57 32.00
N ILE A 7 20.01 -6.41 31.80
CA ILE A 7 20.44 -6.86 30.47
C ILE A 7 19.38 -7.77 29.83
N ALA A 8 18.77 -8.65 30.61
CA ALA A 8 17.67 -9.51 30.13
C ALA A 8 16.43 -8.70 29.71
N ILE A 9 16.07 -7.65 30.47
CA ILE A 9 14.93 -6.78 30.12
C ILE A 9 15.22 -5.95 28.87
N ALA A 10 16.45 -5.46 28.69
CA ALA A 10 16.85 -4.72 27.49
C ALA A 10 16.87 -5.59 26.22
N LEU A 11 17.25 -6.87 26.33
CA LEU A 11 17.21 -7.84 25.23
C LEU A 11 15.79 -8.25 24.86
N ILE A 12 14.88 -8.38 25.83
CA ILE A 12 13.46 -8.64 25.57
C ILE A 12 12.79 -7.41 24.90
N ALA A 13 13.13 -6.20 25.35
CA ALA A 13 12.62 -4.96 24.73
C ALA A 13 13.14 -4.75 23.30
N ALA A 14 14.38 -5.17 23.00
CA ALA A 14 14.93 -5.13 21.64
C ALA A 14 14.35 -6.21 20.72
N GLY A 15 13.91 -7.35 21.27
CA GLY A 15 13.26 -8.43 20.51
C GLY A 15 11.82 -8.14 20.07
N LEU A 16 11.14 -7.18 20.74
CA LEU A 16 9.75 -6.79 20.46
C LEU A 16 9.62 -5.65 19.44
N ALA A 17 10.73 -5.07 18.98
CA ALA A 17 10.72 -3.87 18.12
C ALA A 17 10.57 -4.16 16.61
N PHE A 18 10.65 -5.42 16.19
CA PHE A 18 10.33 -5.78 14.81
C PHE A 18 8.84 -6.12 14.71
N ALA A 19 7.99 -5.08 14.76
CA ALA A 19 6.71 -5.19 14.09
C ALA A 19 7.03 -5.55 12.64
N ALA A 20 6.83 -6.82 12.28
CA ALA A 20 7.08 -7.29 10.92
C ALA A 20 6.34 -6.33 9.98
N ALA A 21 7.09 -5.55 9.20
CA ALA A 21 6.49 -4.73 8.17
C ALA A 21 5.68 -5.70 7.31
N ALA A 22 4.36 -5.55 7.29
CA ALA A 22 3.49 -6.43 6.52
C ALA A 22 3.95 -6.36 5.07
N GLU A 23 4.47 -7.47 4.55
CA GLU A 23 4.97 -7.56 3.17
C GLU A 23 3.84 -7.21 2.20
N ASP A 24 4.20 -6.61 1.07
CA ASP A 24 3.21 -6.36 0.02
C ASP A 24 2.68 -7.69 -0.53
N THR A 25 1.35 -7.82 -0.54
CA THR A 25 0.65 -8.95 -1.14
C THR A 25 -0.03 -8.56 -2.45
N ALA A 26 -0.20 -7.27 -2.69
CA ALA A 26 -0.69 -6.73 -3.93
C ALA A 26 -0.16 -5.32 -4.20
N LEU A 27 -0.07 -4.98 -5.48
CA LEU A 27 0.18 -3.64 -5.97
C LEU A 27 -1.04 -3.13 -6.76
N LEU A 28 -1.29 -1.83 -6.70
CA LEU A 28 -2.16 -1.14 -7.65
C LEU A 28 -1.30 -0.23 -8.51
N VAL A 29 -1.32 -0.45 -9.81
CA VAL A 29 -0.55 0.30 -10.81
C VAL A 29 -1.50 1.15 -11.63
N GLN A 30 -1.25 2.46 -11.62
CA GLN A 30 -2.03 3.46 -12.34
C GLN A 30 -1.16 4.18 -13.37
N ILE A 31 -1.59 4.14 -14.63
CA ILE A 31 -0.96 4.92 -15.70
C ILE A 31 -1.41 6.37 -15.56
N GLN A 32 -0.45 7.29 -15.40
CA GLN A 32 -0.70 8.72 -15.33
C GLN A 32 -0.83 9.31 -16.75
N PRO A 33 -1.42 10.52 -16.90
CA PRO A 33 -1.55 11.18 -18.20
C PRO A 33 -0.23 11.44 -18.93
N ASP A 34 0.89 11.51 -18.20
CA ASP A 34 2.24 11.67 -18.74
C ASP A 34 2.92 10.34 -19.11
N GLY A 35 2.20 9.22 -19.01
CA GLY A 35 2.69 7.89 -19.32
C GLY A 35 3.46 7.21 -18.18
N ARG A 36 3.76 7.91 -17.07
CA ARG A 36 4.44 7.30 -15.92
C ARG A 36 3.48 6.43 -15.11
N TYR A 37 4.04 5.50 -14.35
CA TYR A 37 3.29 4.69 -13.41
C TYR A 37 3.25 5.33 -12.03
N ARG A 38 2.09 5.29 -11.39
CA ARG A 38 1.95 5.41 -9.94
C ARG A 38 1.66 4.04 -9.37
N VAL A 39 2.46 3.64 -8.38
CA VAL A 39 2.33 2.35 -7.70
C VAL A 39 1.83 2.57 -6.30
N TRP A 40 0.84 1.78 -5.90
CA TRP A 40 0.34 1.73 -4.54
C TRP A 40 0.46 0.33 -3.94
N HIS A 41 0.63 0.28 -2.63
CA HIS A 41 1.01 -0.90 -1.88
C HIS A 41 -0.12 -1.34 -0.96
N ALA A 42 -0.53 -2.60 -1.06
CA ALA A 42 -1.51 -3.19 -0.14
C ALA A 42 -0.87 -3.63 1.19
N GLY A 43 0.47 -3.74 1.25
CA GLY A 43 1.19 -4.06 2.47
C GLY A 43 1.34 -2.86 3.41
N GLY A 44 1.80 -3.14 4.62
CA GLY A 44 2.02 -2.14 5.66
C GLY A 44 0.82 -1.89 6.58
N LYS A 45 1.12 -1.38 7.77
CA LYS A 45 0.09 -0.88 8.71
C LYS A 45 -0.23 0.56 8.34
N SER A 46 -1.52 0.84 8.14
CA SER A 46 -1.99 2.21 7.94
C SER A 46 -1.58 3.09 9.14
N PRO A 47 -1.07 4.31 8.90
CA PRO A 47 -0.79 5.27 9.96
C PRO A 47 -2.06 5.91 10.53
N LEU A 48 -3.22 5.67 9.90
CA LEU A 48 -4.54 6.09 10.34
C LEU A 48 -5.38 4.88 10.75
N ASN A 49 -6.21 5.05 11.77
CA ASN A 49 -7.25 4.09 12.10
C ASN A 49 -8.48 4.25 11.17
N GLU A 50 -9.43 3.31 11.27
CA GLU A 50 -10.63 3.30 10.42
C GLU A 50 -11.52 4.53 10.61
N ASP A 51 -11.75 4.96 11.86
CA ASP A 51 -12.57 6.14 12.16
C ASP A 51 -11.95 7.42 11.56
N GLU A 52 -10.63 7.56 11.63
CA GLU A 52 -9.90 8.68 11.02
C GLU A 52 -10.03 8.68 9.49
N ILE A 53 -9.91 7.51 8.86
CA ILE A 53 -10.09 7.34 7.42
C ILE A 53 -11.51 7.72 7.01
N LEU A 54 -12.53 7.21 7.72
CA LEU A 54 -13.94 7.50 7.46
C LEU A 54 -14.25 8.99 7.61
N ALA A 55 -13.71 9.63 8.65
CA ALA A 55 -13.95 11.05 8.90
C ALA A 55 -13.27 11.94 7.84
N LEU A 56 -12.06 11.57 7.39
CA LEU A 56 -11.36 12.24 6.30
C LEU A 56 -12.06 12.05 4.95
N GLU A 57 -12.53 10.82 4.66
CA GLU A 57 -13.33 10.52 3.47
C GLU A 57 -14.61 11.34 3.43
N ALA A 58 -15.35 11.44 4.54
CA ALA A 58 -16.58 12.23 4.62
C ALA A 58 -16.34 13.75 4.40
N ALA A 59 -15.12 14.23 4.68
CA ALA A 59 -14.74 15.62 4.50
C ALA A 59 -14.09 15.91 3.15
N ALA A 60 -13.83 14.89 2.33
CA ALA A 60 -13.08 15.01 1.09
C ALA A 60 -13.82 15.88 0.06
N SER A 61 -13.07 16.67 -0.69
CA SER A 61 -13.57 17.42 -1.85
C SER A 61 -12.50 17.48 -2.94
N PRO A 62 -12.86 17.79 -4.20
CA PRO A 62 -11.88 17.85 -5.29
C PRO A 62 -10.75 18.88 -5.05
N GLU A 63 -11.07 20.04 -4.48
CA GLU A 63 -10.13 21.09 -4.10
C GLU A 63 -9.36 20.81 -2.78
N GLY A 64 -9.74 19.74 -2.08
CA GLY A 64 -9.21 19.34 -0.81
C GLY A 64 -10.12 19.70 0.34
N GLY A 65 -10.50 18.68 1.10
CA GLY A 65 -11.36 18.79 2.27
C GLY A 65 -10.76 19.60 3.41
N ARG A 66 -11.52 19.73 4.50
CA ARG A 66 -11.01 20.34 5.74
C ARG A 66 -9.79 19.56 6.24
N ARG A 67 -8.76 20.28 6.70
CA ARG A 67 -7.61 19.66 7.39
C ARG A 67 -8.01 19.15 8.76
N MET A 68 -7.63 17.92 9.08
CA MET A 68 -8.00 17.23 10.32
C MET A 68 -6.75 16.77 11.07
N LEU A 69 -6.76 16.87 12.39
CA LEU A 69 -5.71 16.32 13.23
C LEU A 69 -5.97 14.83 13.44
N THR A 70 -4.96 14.01 13.16
CA THR A 70 -4.98 12.55 13.28
C THR A 70 -3.78 12.08 14.10
N ALA A 71 -3.72 10.78 14.40
CA ALA A 71 -2.53 10.12 14.96
C ALA A 71 -1.28 10.31 14.08
N ALA A 72 -1.45 10.49 12.77
CA ALA A 72 -0.39 10.75 11.80
C ALA A 72 -0.05 12.24 11.62
N GLY A 73 -0.63 13.12 12.45
CA GLY A 73 -0.52 14.58 12.33
C GLY A 73 -1.65 15.19 11.50
N LEU A 74 -1.43 16.40 10.96
CA LEU A 74 -2.42 17.04 10.11
C LEU A 74 -2.55 16.28 8.79
N ALA A 75 -3.78 15.88 8.46
CA ALA A 75 -4.14 15.19 7.24
C ALA A 75 -5.17 16.01 6.43
N GLN A 76 -5.20 15.78 5.12
CA GLN A 76 -6.20 16.38 4.22
C GLN A 76 -6.58 15.36 3.14
N ALA A 77 -7.88 15.19 2.92
CA ALA A 77 -8.42 14.27 1.92
C ALA A 77 -8.91 15.01 0.67
N TYR A 78 -8.76 14.36 -0.48
CA TYR A 78 -9.16 14.86 -1.78
C TYR A 78 -10.04 13.81 -2.45
N ASP A 79 -11.17 14.24 -2.98
CA ASP A 79 -11.99 13.41 -3.85
C ASP A 79 -11.38 13.41 -5.27
N THR A 80 -11.07 12.23 -5.80
CA THR A 80 -10.43 12.09 -7.11
C THR A 80 -11.17 11.03 -7.94
N PRO A 81 -11.04 11.07 -9.28
CA PRO A 81 -11.63 10.03 -10.14
C PRO A 81 -11.21 8.60 -9.80
N ASN A 82 -10.10 8.43 -9.08
CA ASN A 82 -9.52 7.14 -8.73
C ASN A 82 -9.78 6.70 -7.28
N GLY A 83 -10.59 7.45 -6.53
CA GLY A 83 -10.84 7.22 -5.09
C GLY A 83 -10.43 8.41 -4.23
N ILE A 84 -10.46 8.24 -2.91
CA ILE A 84 -10.09 9.32 -1.98
C ILE A 84 -8.59 9.30 -1.72
N LEU A 85 -7.92 10.40 -2.03
CA LEU A 85 -6.50 10.58 -1.75
C LEU A 85 -6.32 11.31 -0.41
N ILE A 86 -5.71 10.66 0.57
CA ILE A 86 -5.36 11.27 1.85
C ILE A 86 -3.89 11.65 1.85
N ARG A 87 -3.58 12.92 2.10
CA ARG A 87 -2.21 13.43 2.26
C ARG A 87 -1.82 13.51 3.73
N LEU A 88 -0.61 13.04 4.06
CA LEU A 88 -0.06 12.97 5.40
C LEU A 88 1.28 13.72 5.50
N PRO A 89 1.30 15.05 5.32
CA PRO A 89 2.53 15.84 5.19
C PRO A 89 3.48 15.73 6.39
N ALA A 90 2.97 15.49 7.60
CA ALA A 90 3.80 15.32 8.80
C ALA A 90 4.69 14.06 8.75
N LEU A 91 4.34 13.09 7.89
CA LEU A 91 5.11 11.86 7.68
C LEU A 91 6.04 11.94 6.46
N GLY A 92 6.05 13.08 5.74
CA GLY A 92 6.85 13.30 4.54
C GLY A 92 6.03 13.84 3.37
N PRO A 93 6.68 14.51 2.39
CA PRO A 93 5.99 15.18 1.29
C PRO A 93 5.19 14.22 0.39
N ASP A 94 5.66 12.99 0.24
CA ASP A 94 5.06 11.99 -0.64
C ASP A 94 4.19 10.96 0.10
N ARG A 95 4.00 11.13 1.42
CA ARG A 95 3.22 10.19 2.21
C ARG A 95 1.74 10.40 1.93
N THR A 96 1.16 9.44 1.21
CA THR A 96 -0.25 9.47 0.84
C THR A 96 -0.87 8.09 0.96
N LEU A 97 -2.18 8.07 1.19
CA LEU A 97 -3.01 6.88 1.11
C LEU A 97 -4.03 7.08 0.00
N LEU A 98 -4.30 6.04 -0.77
CA LEU A 98 -5.45 5.97 -1.66
C LEU A 98 -6.48 5.04 -1.03
N ILE A 99 -7.69 5.55 -0.86
CA ILE A 99 -8.83 4.81 -0.35
C ILE A 99 -9.70 4.41 -1.53
N ASP A 100 -9.90 3.11 -1.65
CA ASP A 100 -10.75 2.46 -2.64
C ASP A 100 -11.93 1.80 -1.91
N ARG A 101 -13.15 2.08 -2.36
CA ARG A 101 -14.35 1.38 -1.89
C ARG A 101 -14.79 0.33 -2.90
N ASP A 102 -14.91 -0.90 -2.43
CA ASP A 102 -15.56 -1.94 -3.20
C ASP A 102 -17.09 -1.77 -3.21
N GLY A 103 -17.77 -2.51 -4.09
CA GLY A 103 -19.23 -2.46 -4.23
C GLY A 103 -20.01 -2.98 -3.01
N CYS A 104 -19.33 -3.59 -2.04
CA CYS A 104 -19.90 -4.07 -0.78
C CYS A 104 -19.66 -3.09 0.37
N GLY A 105 -19.03 -1.94 0.11
CA GLY A 105 -18.71 -0.92 1.11
C GLY A 105 -17.42 -1.20 1.88
N GLY A 106 -16.68 -2.26 1.53
CA GLY A 106 -15.36 -2.58 2.06
C GLY A 106 -14.35 -1.50 1.68
N ILE A 107 -13.50 -1.14 2.63
CA ILE A 107 -12.46 -0.13 2.45
C ILE A 107 -11.15 -0.82 2.19
N LYS A 108 -10.52 -0.50 1.06
CA LYS A 108 -9.15 -0.87 0.76
C LYS A 108 -8.27 0.35 0.88
N VAL A 109 -7.26 0.23 1.74
CA VAL A 109 -6.25 1.28 1.96
C VAL A 109 -5.00 0.89 1.19
N TRP A 110 -4.60 1.74 0.26
CA TRP A 110 -3.37 1.59 -0.49
C TRP A 110 -2.36 2.65 -0.09
N HIS A 111 -1.10 2.25 0.09
CA HIS A 111 -0.04 3.12 0.58
C HIS A 111 0.86 3.58 -0.57
N SER A 112 1.32 4.84 -0.56
CA SER A 112 2.26 5.34 -1.57
C SER A 112 3.69 4.79 -1.44
N GLN A 113 3.94 3.99 -0.41
CA GLN A 113 5.24 3.42 -0.08
C GLN A 113 5.04 1.99 0.40
N GLY A 114 5.95 1.10 0.01
CA GLY A 114 5.93 -0.30 0.40
C GLY A 114 7.29 -0.96 0.26
N THR A 115 7.28 -2.28 0.33
CA THR A 115 8.47 -3.13 0.32
C THR A 115 8.89 -3.57 -1.07
N VAL A 116 7.95 -3.64 -2.00
CA VAL A 116 8.19 -4.08 -3.38
C VAL A 116 8.30 -2.85 -4.28
N ASN A 117 9.40 -2.69 -5.00
CA ASN A 117 9.61 -1.55 -5.90
C ASN A 117 9.92 -2.08 -7.31
N PRO A 118 8.89 -2.35 -8.14
CA PRO A 118 9.10 -2.86 -9.49
C PRO A 118 9.78 -1.83 -10.39
N THR A 119 10.53 -2.29 -11.39
CA THR A 119 11.07 -1.41 -12.44
C THR A 119 9.98 -1.00 -13.43
N ASP A 120 10.23 0.04 -14.24
CA ASP A 120 9.28 0.46 -15.29
C ASP A 120 8.99 -0.66 -16.30
N ASP A 121 9.96 -1.52 -16.61
CA ASP A 121 9.77 -2.68 -17.47
C ASP A 121 8.85 -3.73 -16.83
N GLU A 122 9.01 -3.98 -15.53
CA GLU A 122 8.14 -4.90 -14.79
C GLU A 122 6.72 -4.36 -14.66
N LEU A 123 6.57 -3.05 -14.42
CA LEU A 123 5.27 -2.38 -14.43
C LEU A 123 4.60 -2.44 -15.80
N THR A 124 5.38 -2.25 -16.87
CA THR A 124 4.90 -2.38 -18.25
C THR A 124 4.42 -3.79 -18.53
N GLU A 125 5.19 -4.82 -18.15
CA GLU A 125 4.78 -6.22 -18.31
C GLU A 125 3.51 -6.54 -17.50
N LEU A 126 3.38 -6.04 -16.27
CA LEU A 126 2.15 -6.18 -15.49
C LEU A 126 0.95 -5.55 -16.21
N VAL A 127 1.12 -4.35 -16.75
CA VAL A 127 0.06 -3.61 -17.44
C VAL A 127 -0.35 -4.32 -18.74
N LEU A 128 0.61 -4.73 -19.56
CA LEU A 128 0.34 -5.36 -20.85
C LEU A 128 -0.28 -6.76 -20.73
N THR A 129 -0.06 -7.43 -19.60
CA THR A 129 -0.58 -8.78 -19.37
C THR A 129 -1.88 -8.79 -18.59
N ALA A 130 -2.33 -7.66 -18.06
CA ALA A 130 -3.51 -7.57 -17.22
C ALA A 130 -4.79 -7.92 -18.01
N LEU A 131 -5.57 -8.85 -17.46
CA LEU A 131 -6.89 -9.22 -17.97
C LEU A 131 -7.91 -9.16 -16.82
N PRO A 132 -9.23 -8.99 -17.06
CA PRO A 132 -10.22 -8.95 -15.99
C PRO A 132 -10.21 -10.20 -15.09
N GLU A 133 -10.06 -11.39 -15.70
CA GLU A 133 -9.92 -12.70 -15.06
C GLU A 133 -8.49 -13.01 -14.58
N GLY A 134 -7.59 -12.07 -14.84
CA GLY A 134 -6.19 -12.10 -14.49
C GLY A 134 -5.30 -12.72 -15.57
N GLY A 135 -4.20 -12.04 -15.83
CA GLY A 135 -3.22 -12.33 -16.88
C GLY A 135 -2.37 -13.58 -16.69
N LYS A 136 -1.35 -13.69 -17.55
CA LYS A 136 -0.27 -14.68 -17.36
C LYS A 136 0.53 -14.35 -16.09
N ARG A 137 1.18 -15.38 -15.54
CA ARG A 137 2.14 -15.19 -14.45
C ARG A 137 3.40 -14.51 -14.98
N VAL A 138 3.85 -13.48 -14.30
CA VAL A 138 5.08 -12.74 -14.63
C VAL A 138 6.01 -12.68 -13.40
N ALA A 139 7.28 -12.40 -13.62
CA ALA A 139 8.25 -12.18 -12.54
C ALA A 139 8.33 -10.68 -12.22
N VAL A 140 8.45 -10.35 -10.94
CA VAL A 140 8.65 -8.99 -10.42
C VAL A 140 9.69 -9.07 -9.32
N GLY A 141 10.95 -8.74 -9.64
CA GLY A 141 12.11 -9.02 -8.80
C GLY A 141 12.15 -10.50 -8.36
N GLN A 142 12.04 -10.73 -7.06
CA GLN A 142 12.03 -12.07 -6.44
C GLN A 142 10.63 -12.69 -6.30
N PHE A 143 9.58 -11.99 -6.75
CA PHE A 143 8.20 -12.41 -6.65
C PHE A 143 7.66 -12.90 -7.99
N HIS A 144 6.61 -13.71 -7.92
CA HIS A 144 5.68 -13.87 -9.03
C HIS A 144 4.50 -12.95 -8.86
N ALA A 145 3.92 -12.54 -9.98
CA ALA A 145 2.73 -11.71 -10.01
C ALA A 145 1.71 -12.23 -11.04
N LYS A 146 0.44 -11.94 -10.78
CA LYS A 146 -0.66 -12.05 -11.74
C LYS A 146 -1.45 -10.76 -11.71
N ALA A 147 -1.59 -10.13 -12.88
CA ALA A 147 -2.16 -8.80 -13.02
C ALA A 147 -3.62 -8.87 -13.49
N TYR A 148 -4.46 -8.01 -12.91
CA TYR A 148 -5.89 -7.92 -13.16
C TYR A 148 -6.24 -6.51 -13.60
N SER A 149 -6.93 -6.36 -14.73
CA SER A 149 -7.41 -5.05 -15.17
C SER A 149 -8.70 -4.68 -14.41
N THR A 150 -8.74 -3.47 -13.88
CA THR A 150 -9.85 -2.97 -13.06
C THR A 150 -10.20 -1.53 -13.46
N LYS A 151 -11.34 -1.02 -12.95
CA LYS A 151 -11.72 0.38 -13.16
C LYS A 151 -10.73 1.39 -12.55
N PHE A 152 -9.90 0.97 -11.61
CA PHE A 152 -8.95 1.84 -10.89
C PHE A 152 -7.52 1.74 -11.42
N GLY A 153 -7.27 0.90 -12.43
CA GLY A 153 -5.94 0.56 -12.93
C GLY A 153 -5.70 -0.96 -12.88
N VAL A 154 -4.43 -1.35 -12.79
CA VAL A 154 -4.01 -2.75 -12.76
C VAL A 154 -3.71 -3.17 -11.33
N ILE A 155 -4.44 -4.15 -10.81
CA ILE A 155 -4.12 -4.78 -9.53
C ILE A 155 -3.25 -5.99 -9.80
N ALA A 156 -2.05 -6.04 -9.24
CA ALA A 156 -1.16 -7.19 -9.32
C ALA A 156 -1.15 -7.92 -7.97
N ALA A 157 -1.66 -9.15 -7.93
CA ALA A 157 -1.43 -10.02 -6.78
C ALA A 157 0.00 -10.56 -6.87
N ILE A 158 0.76 -10.48 -5.76
CA ILE A 158 2.17 -10.85 -5.73
C ILE A 158 2.45 -11.88 -4.64
N TRP A 159 3.35 -12.83 -4.92
CA TRP A 159 3.70 -13.89 -3.99
C TRP A 159 5.11 -14.42 -4.21
N LYS A 160 5.73 -14.93 -3.15
CA LYS A 160 7.03 -15.62 -3.24
C LYS A 160 6.83 -16.98 -3.94
N PRO A 161 7.68 -17.35 -4.91
CA PRO A 161 7.60 -18.65 -5.56
C PRO A 161 7.85 -19.76 -4.54
N VAL A 162 6.99 -20.79 -4.54
CA VAL A 162 7.21 -21.99 -3.73
C VAL A 162 8.27 -22.85 -4.41
N VAL A 163 9.47 -22.93 -3.83
CA VAL A 163 10.50 -23.89 -4.26
C VAL A 163 10.00 -25.28 -3.93
N ARG A 164 9.66 -26.07 -4.96
CA ARG A 164 9.30 -27.47 -4.76
C ARG A 164 10.60 -28.26 -4.61
N PRO A 165 10.83 -29.00 -3.51
CA PRO A 165 12.03 -29.82 -3.38
C PRO A 165 12.08 -30.82 -4.53
N ALA A 166 13.27 -31.00 -5.11
CA ALA A 166 13.50 -32.00 -6.14
C ALA A 166 13.09 -33.38 -5.60
N ARG A 167 12.27 -34.11 -6.37
CA ARG A 167 11.96 -35.51 -6.10
C ARG A 167 13.15 -36.39 -6.47
#